data_AF-S7WF12-F1
#
_entry.id   AF-S7WF12-F1
#
_cell.length_a   1.000
_cell.length_b   1.000
_cell.length_c   1.000
_cell.angle_alpha   90.00
_cell.angle_beta   90.00
_cell.angle_gamma   90.00
#
_symmetry.space_group_name_H-M   'P 1'
#
loop_
_entity.id
_entity.type
_entity.pdbx_description
1 polymer ?
#
loop_
_entity_poly.entity_id
_entity_poly.type
_entity_poly.pdbx_seq_one_letter_code
_entity_poly.pdbx_strand_id
1 'polypeptide(L)'
;MSCVDEVEDIIEEEDDEEQVIFDDTDFEATDWTEATHSNDADPDFDVVFEDLAVKRFDIVITEDRWQTMLDDMTDLYGSFGASGGGGGGGPGGGFGGGGGGGVSNFSDEDPVFVPAEVFYEDKEWYRVGVRFKGNSSLQSSWQSGILKLSFKLDFDEFEDDYPQIKTKGFMVLRS
;
A
#
# COMPACT_ATOMS: atom_id res chain seq x y z
N MET A 1 -11.41 -48.60 17.12
CA MET A 1 -10.62 -48.16 15.97
C MET A 1 -11.57 -47.86 14.83
N SER A 2 -12.06 -46.63 14.74
CA SER A 2 -12.51 -46.00 13.49
C SER A 2 -12.71 -44.52 13.81
N CYS A 3 -11.81 -43.72 13.27
CA CYS A 3 -11.79 -42.27 13.22
C CYS A 3 -13.16 -41.70 12.83
N VAL A 4 -13.55 -40.64 13.52
CA VAL A 4 -14.60 -39.72 13.07
C VAL A 4 -13.84 -38.66 12.27
N ASP A 5 -14.14 -38.57 10.98
CA ASP A 5 -13.66 -37.48 10.12
C ASP A 5 -14.32 -36.17 10.57
N GLU A 6 -13.57 -35.32 11.27
CA GLU A 6 -13.87 -33.90 11.38
C GLU A 6 -13.45 -33.26 10.05
N VAL A 7 -14.46 -32.85 9.28
CA VAL A 7 -14.27 -31.93 8.16
C VAL A 7 -14.04 -30.54 8.76
N GLU A 8 -12.81 -30.05 8.66
CA GLU A 8 -12.52 -28.63 8.89
C GLU A 8 -13.18 -27.85 7.75
N ASP A 9 -14.27 -27.15 8.08
CA ASP A 9 -14.80 -26.08 7.25
C ASP A 9 -13.73 -24.98 7.19
N ILE A 10 -13.00 -24.93 6.07
CA ILE A 10 -12.16 -23.79 5.71
C ILE A 10 -13.13 -22.68 5.32
N ILE A 11 -13.31 -21.74 6.23
CA ILE A 11 -13.98 -20.47 5.95
C ILE A 11 -13.00 -19.68 5.08
N GLU A 12 -13.28 -19.59 3.78
CA GLU A 12 -12.68 -18.60 2.90
C GLU A 12 -13.21 -17.24 3.39
N GLU A 13 -12.37 -16.51 4.13
CA GLU A 13 -12.61 -15.11 4.43
C GLU A 13 -12.44 -14.37 3.09
N GLU A 14 -13.57 -14.01 2.45
CA GLU A 14 -13.55 -13.04 1.35
C GLU A 14 -13.13 -11.70 1.95
N ASP A 15 -11.86 -11.33 1.74
CA ASP A 15 -11.34 -10.00 2.01
C ASP A 15 -12.08 -9.04 1.06
N ASP A 16 -13.11 -8.37 1.58
CA ASP A 16 -13.84 -7.29 0.91
C ASP A 16 -12.93 -6.04 0.79
N GLU A 17 -11.73 -6.19 0.23
CA GLU A 17 -10.88 -5.06 -0.13
C GLU A 17 -11.54 -4.32 -1.31
N GLU A 18 -11.91 -3.05 -1.10
CA GLU A 18 -12.49 -2.20 -2.14
C GLU A 18 -11.46 -2.02 -3.28
N GLN A 19 -11.59 -2.84 -4.33
CA GLN A 19 -10.68 -2.80 -5.47
C GLN A 19 -10.85 -1.50 -6.26
N VAL A 20 -9.85 -0.63 -6.18
CA VAL A 20 -9.77 0.54 -7.05
C VAL A 20 -9.41 0.07 -8.45
N ILE A 21 -10.35 0.20 -9.38
CA ILE A 21 -10.13 -0.15 -10.79
C ILE A 21 -9.33 0.97 -11.45
N PHE A 22 -8.21 0.61 -12.09
CA PHE A 22 -7.38 1.52 -12.85
C PHE A 22 -7.60 1.31 -14.36
N ASP A 23 -7.80 2.38 -15.11
CA ASP A 23 -8.16 2.32 -16.54
C ASP A 23 -6.96 2.08 -17.48
N ASP A 24 -5.73 2.05 -16.95
CA ASP A 24 -4.47 1.94 -17.70
C ASP A 24 -3.85 0.54 -17.64
N THR A 25 -4.71 -0.47 -17.71
CA THR A 25 -4.34 -1.90 -17.74
C THR A 25 -3.51 -2.29 -18.96
N ASP A 26 -3.60 -1.55 -20.06
CA ASP A 26 -2.80 -1.76 -21.27
C ASP A 26 -1.48 -0.97 -21.22
N PHE A 27 -0.36 -1.67 -21.09
CA PHE A 27 0.99 -1.11 -21.12
C PHE A 27 2.00 -2.12 -21.69
N GLU A 28 3.15 -1.60 -22.18
CA GLU A 28 4.25 -2.41 -22.72
C GLU A 28 5.40 -2.55 -21.71
N ALA A 29 5.69 -3.79 -21.29
CA ALA A 29 6.81 -4.11 -20.40
C ALA A 29 8.11 -4.29 -21.20
N THR A 30 8.73 -3.18 -21.60
CA THR A 30 9.83 -3.20 -22.60
C THR A 30 11.13 -3.84 -22.15
N ASP A 31 11.42 -3.89 -20.85
CA ASP A 31 12.64 -4.48 -20.27
C ASP A 31 12.40 -5.83 -19.57
N TRP A 32 11.17 -6.37 -19.67
CA TRP A 32 10.80 -7.60 -19.02
C TRP A 32 11.53 -8.80 -19.64
N THR A 33 12.21 -9.57 -18.80
CA THR A 33 12.81 -10.85 -19.18
C THR A 33 12.63 -11.87 -18.06
N GLU A 34 12.56 -13.16 -18.42
CA GLU A 34 12.55 -14.25 -17.43
C GLU A 34 13.73 -14.15 -16.46
N ALA A 35 14.89 -13.69 -16.93
CA ALA A 35 16.11 -13.57 -16.13
C ALA A 35 16.14 -12.39 -15.15
N THR A 36 15.16 -11.48 -15.17
CA THR A 36 15.11 -10.30 -14.28
C THR A 36 13.77 -10.17 -13.55
N HIS A 37 12.75 -10.88 -14.00
CA HIS A 37 11.39 -10.69 -13.51
C HIS A 37 10.64 -12.00 -13.26
N SER A 38 11.20 -13.19 -13.54
CA SER A 38 10.52 -14.46 -13.24
C SER A 38 10.85 -14.97 -11.84
N ASN A 39 9.84 -15.50 -11.12
CA ASN A 39 10.05 -16.26 -9.89
C ASN A 39 10.97 -17.50 -10.05
N ASP A 40 11.18 -17.98 -11.27
CA ASP A 40 12.00 -19.16 -11.57
C ASP A 40 13.51 -18.86 -11.71
N ALA A 41 13.91 -17.59 -11.73
CA ALA A 41 15.31 -17.23 -11.84
C ALA A 41 16.01 -17.18 -10.47
N ASP A 42 17.29 -17.53 -10.45
CA ASP A 42 18.03 -17.65 -9.18
C ASP A 42 18.13 -16.28 -8.46
N PRO A 43 17.89 -16.23 -7.14
CA PRO A 43 18.07 -15.03 -6.34
C PRO A 43 19.50 -14.50 -6.41
N ASP A 44 19.66 -13.19 -6.60
CA ASP A 44 20.96 -12.53 -6.48
C ASP A 44 21.10 -11.84 -5.11
N PHE A 45 21.40 -12.66 -4.09
CA PHE A 45 21.55 -12.20 -2.72
C PHE A 45 22.78 -11.32 -2.50
N ASP A 46 23.85 -11.52 -3.28
CA ASP A 46 25.09 -10.76 -3.16
C ASP A 46 24.87 -9.29 -3.54
N VAL A 47 23.98 -9.03 -4.51
CA VAL A 47 23.56 -7.67 -4.88
C VAL A 47 22.62 -7.07 -3.83
N VAL A 48 21.61 -7.83 -3.36
CA VAL A 48 20.58 -7.32 -2.43
C VAL A 48 21.13 -7.04 -1.04
N PHE A 49 22.01 -7.90 -0.53
CA PHE A 49 22.55 -7.84 0.84
C PHE A 49 24.00 -7.32 0.88
N GLU A 50 24.38 -6.44 -0.04
CA GLU A 50 25.69 -5.80 -0.01
C GLU A 50 25.83 -4.87 1.22
N ASP A 51 26.61 -5.29 2.22
CA ASP A 51 26.76 -4.62 3.52
C ASP A 51 27.42 -3.22 3.47
N LEU A 52 28.04 -2.85 2.34
CA LEU A 52 28.84 -1.64 2.21
C LEU A 52 28.20 -0.55 1.33
N ALA A 53 27.02 -0.80 0.78
CA ALA A 53 26.34 0.12 -0.13
C ALA A 53 24.91 0.40 0.31
N VAL A 54 24.51 1.67 0.26
CA VAL A 54 23.10 2.05 0.36
C VAL A 54 22.49 1.94 -1.02
N LYS A 55 21.49 1.07 -1.15
CA LYS A 55 20.73 0.89 -2.39
C LYS A 55 19.74 2.04 -2.58
N ARG A 56 19.56 2.48 -3.82
CA ARG A 56 18.60 3.51 -4.19
C ARG A 56 17.51 2.90 -5.06
N PHE A 57 16.27 3.14 -4.67
CA PHE A 57 15.08 2.84 -5.46
C PHE A 57 14.39 4.16 -5.78
N ASP A 58 13.99 4.34 -7.03
CA ASP A 58 13.14 5.46 -7.43
C ASP A 58 11.72 4.91 -7.63
N ILE A 59 10.76 5.43 -6.87
CA ILE A 59 9.34 5.02 -6.93
C ILE A 59 8.57 6.17 -7.58
N VAL A 60 7.86 5.87 -8.65
CA VAL A 60 7.07 6.85 -9.40
C VAL A 60 5.59 6.49 -9.26
N ILE A 61 4.84 7.42 -8.68
CA ILE A 61 3.38 7.35 -8.50
C ILE A 61 2.80 8.53 -9.28
N THR A 62 1.77 8.27 -10.10
CA THR A 62 1.08 9.35 -10.82
C THR A 62 0.35 10.28 -9.86
N GLU A 63 0.10 11.52 -10.27
CA GLU A 63 -0.58 12.51 -9.42
C GLU A 63 -1.98 12.02 -9.01
N ASP A 64 -2.73 11.42 -9.92
CA ASP A 64 -4.09 10.91 -9.65
C ASP A 64 -4.08 9.74 -8.64
N ARG A 65 -3.12 8.82 -8.76
CA ARG A 65 -2.96 7.70 -7.81
C ARG A 65 -2.48 8.19 -6.46
N TRP A 66 -1.56 9.15 -6.44
CA TRP A 66 -1.14 9.77 -5.20
C TRP A 66 -2.30 10.46 -4.49
N GLN A 67 -3.16 11.17 -5.24
CA GLN A 67 -4.36 11.79 -4.68
C GLN A 67 -5.33 10.74 -4.14
N THR A 68 -5.51 9.62 -4.84
CA THR A 68 -6.32 8.48 -4.36
C THR A 68 -5.84 7.99 -2.99
N MET A 69 -4.52 7.82 -2.82
CA MET A 69 -3.95 7.42 -1.52
C MET A 69 -4.20 8.46 -0.42
N LEU A 70 -4.20 9.76 -0.74
CA LEU A 70 -4.43 10.82 0.24
C LEU A 70 -5.91 10.95 0.61
N ASP A 71 -6.81 10.72 -0.34
CA ASP A 71 -8.25 10.73 -0.13
C ASP A 71 -8.65 9.58 0.79
N ASP A 72 -8.16 8.37 0.51
CA ASP A 72 -8.33 7.19 1.39
C ASP A 72 -7.83 7.46 2.82
N MET A 73 -6.63 8.01 2.97
CA MET A 73 -6.10 8.42 4.28
C MET A 73 -6.98 9.47 4.99
N THR A 74 -7.63 10.34 4.23
CA THR A 74 -8.57 11.34 4.77
C THR A 74 -9.88 10.70 5.21
N ASP A 75 -10.36 9.71 4.48
CA ASP A 75 -11.57 8.97 4.81
C ASP A 75 -11.37 8.10 6.05
N LEU A 76 -10.20 7.44 6.17
CA LEU A 76 -9.84 6.59 7.31
C LEU A 76 -9.54 7.40 8.59
N TYR A 77 -8.80 8.51 8.48
CA TYR A 77 -8.23 9.21 9.65
C TYR A 77 -8.66 10.67 9.82
N GLY A 78 -9.50 11.19 8.93
CA GLY A 78 -9.89 12.59 8.88
C GLY A 78 -8.84 13.47 8.19
N SER A 79 -9.09 14.78 8.14
CA SER A 79 -8.21 15.71 7.43
C SER A 79 -6.77 15.72 7.96
N PHE A 80 -5.80 15.73 7.04
CA PHE A 80 -4.38 15.83 7.36
C PHE A 80 -4.07 17.00 8.31
N GLY A 81 -3.27 16.76 9.35
CA GLY A 81 -2.91 17.78 10.34
C GLY A 81 -4.03 18.19 11.30
N ALA A 82 -5.21 17.58 11.20
CA ALA A 82 -6.26 17.75 12.19
C ALA A 82 -5.99 16.78 13.36
N SER A 83 -5.14 17.20 14.29
CA SER A 83 -5.19 16.63 15.65
C SER A 83 -6.64 16.78 16.14
N GLY A 84 -7.21 15.76 16.77
CA GLY A 84 -8.60 15.72 17.28
C GLY A 84 -9.01 16.82 18.29
N GLY A 85 -8.34 17.97 18.30
CA GLY A 85 -8.72 19.21 18.95
C GLY A 85 -9.73 20.03 18.17
N GLY A 86 -10.86 19.44 17.81
CA GLY A 86 -12.11 20.17 17.58
C GLY A 86 -12.76 20.56 18.92
N GLY A 87 -11.99 21.20 19.78
CA GLY A 87 -12.35 21.53 21.16
C GLY A 87 -11.50 22.68 21.64
N GLY A 88 -11.52 23.78 20.87
CA GLY A 88 -11.03 25.08 21.33
C GLY A 88 -11.83 25.51 22.56
N GLY A 89 -11.39 25.09 23.73
CA GLY A 89 -11.73 25.68 25.01
C GLY A 89 -11.11 27.07 25.12
N GLY A 90 -11.57 27.99 24.27
CA GLY A 90 -11.39 29.42 24.49
C GLY A 90 -12.24 29.83 25.69
N PRO A 91 -11.74 30.68 26.62
CA PRO A 91 -12.53 31.19 27.73
C PRO A 91 -13.65 32.12 27.23
N GLY A 92 -14.77 31.58 26.77
CA GLY A 92 -15.96 32.35 26.43
C GLY A 92 -16.81 31.77 25.30
N GLY A 93 -18.03 31.36 25.65
CA GLY A 93 -19.07 30.88 24.73
C GLY A 93 -19.34 29.40 24.97
N GLY A 94 -20.49 28.94 25.41
CA GLY A 94 -21.85 29.46 25.29
C GLY A 94 -22.70 28.24 25.02
N PHE A 95 -23.66 27.93 25.89
CA PHE A 95 -24.51 26.75 25.78
C PHE A 95 -25.32 26.78 24.47
N GLY A 96 -25.05 25.84 23.57
CA GLY A 96 -25.83 25.52 22.37
C GLY A 96 -25.12 24.36 21.67
N GLY A 97 -25.72 23.24 21.30
CA GLY A 97 -27.11 22.98 20.98
C GLY A 97 -27.16 22.38 19.57
N GLY A 98 -27.04 21.06 19.47
CA GLY A 98 -27.54 20.26 18.34
C GLY A 98 -26.62 20.03 17.13
N GLY A 99 -26.36 18.74 16.85
CA GLY A 99 -26.32 18.21 15.48
C GLY A 99 -24.94 17.93 14.87
N GLY A 100 -24.68 16.65 14.57
CA GLY A 100 -23.64 16.21 13.64
C GLY A 100 -22.64 15.27 14.28
N GLY A 101 -22.77 13.96 14.00
CA GLY A 101 -21.95 12.91 14.56
C GLY A 101 -20.47 13.06 14.21
N GLY A 102 -19.63 13.22 15.22
CA GLY A 102 -18.22 12.90 15.16
C GLY A 102 -18.02 11.56 15.84
N VAL A 103 -18.48 10.48 15.20
CA VAL A 103 -18.01 9.14 15.56
C VAL A 103 -16.59 9.10 15.03
N SER A 104 -15.60 9.34 15.88
CA SER A 104 -14.23 8.94 15.60
C SER A 104 -14.17 7.42 15.70
N ASN A 105 -14.83 6.74 14.75
CA ASN A 105 -14.56 5.35 14.42
C ASN A 105 -13.25 5.41 13.67
N PHE A 106 -12.15 5.23 14.39
CA PHE A 106 -10.88 5.00 13.75
C PHE A 106 -10.98 3.63 13.08
N SER A 107 -10.78 3.59 11.77
CA SER A 107 -10.75 2.33 11.05
C SER A 107 -9.47 1.58 11.44
N ASP A 108 -9.62 0.31 11.76
CA ASP A 108 -8.50 -0.64 11.83
C ASP A 108 -8.13 -1.17 10.42
N GLU A 109 -8.73 -0.58 9.38
CA GLU A 109 -8.55 -0.92 7.97
C GLU A 109 -7.19 -0.44 7.46
N ASP A 110 -6.58 -1.26 6.59
CA ASP A 110 -5.34 -0.92 5.92
C ASP A 110 -5.62 0.06 4.76
N PRO A 111 -4.79 1.10 4.54
CA PRO A 111 -4.94 2.00 3.41
C PRO A 111 -4.82 1.30 2.07
N VAL A 112 -5.43 1.90 1.04
CA VAL A 112 -5.53 1.37 -0.32
C VAL A 112 -4.16 1.19 -1.00
N PHE A 113 -4.04 0.14 -1.80
CA PHE A 113 -2.94 -0.06 -2.75
C PHE A 113 -3.17 0.71 -4.05
N VAL A 114 -2.10 1.32 -4.58
CA VAL A 114 -2.10 1.91 -5.92
C VAL A 114 -0.90 1.42 -6.75
N PRO A 115 -1.03 1.28 -8.08
CA PRO A 115 0.06 0.82 -8.93
C PRO A 115 1.11 1.92 -9.08
N ALA A 116 2.37 1.55 -8.89
CA ALA A 116 3.53 2.40 -9.10
C ALA A 116 4.55 1.76 -10.03
N GLU A 117 5.45 2.58 -10.54
CA GLU A 117 6.66 2.13 -11.24
C GLU A 117 7.82 2.19 -10.25
N VAL A 118 8.53 1.08 -10.09
CA VAL A 118 9.71 1.00 -9.22
C VAL A 118 10.94 0.81 -10.10
N PHE A 119 11.91 1.70 -9.95
CA PHE A 119 13.18 1.62 -10.66
C PHE A 119 14.30 1.29 -9.69
N TYR A 120 15.14 0.34 -10.08
CA TYR A 120 16.41 0.05 -9.42
C TYR A 120 17.47 -0.13 -10.50
N GLU A 121 18.50 0.71 -10.44
CA GLU A 121 19.52 0.83 -11.49
C GLU A 121 18.85 1.13 -12.86
N ASP A 122 19.01 0.26 -13.85
CA ASP A 122 18.44 0.41 -15.19
C ASP A 122 17.23 -0.52 -15.43
N LYS A 123 16.63 -1.05 -14.36
CA LYS A 123 15.49 -1.99 -14.41
C LYS A 123 14.23 -1.39 -13.82
N GLU A 124 13.10 -1.72 -14.44
CA GLU A 124 11.78 -1.25 -14.08
C GLU A 124 10.86 -2.41 -13.66
N TRP A 125 10.34 -2.35 -12.45
CA TRP A 125 9.22 -3.18 -12.03
C TRP A 125 7.93 -2.41 -12.27
N TYR A 126 7.20 -2.86 -13.29
CA TYR A 126 5.91 -2.29 -13.65
C TYR A 126 4.80 -2.67 -12.69
N ARG A 127 3.97 -1.67 -12.35
CA ARG A 127 2.69 -1.82 -11.63
C ARG A 127 2.82 -2.50 -10.27
N VAL A 128 3.86 -2.15 -9.53
CA VAL A 128 4.06 -2.60 -8.15
C VAL A 128 3.00 -1.96 -7.26
N GLY A 129 2.38 -2.75 -6.40
CA GLY A 129 1.47 -2.26 -5.39
C GLY A 129 2.19 -1.41 -4.35
N VAL A 130 1.76 -0.15 -4.19
CA VAL A 130 2.25 0.75 -3.15
C VAL A 130 1.10 1.20 -2.29
N ARG A 131 1.23 1.01 -0.96
CA ARG A 131 0.31 1.58 0.03
C ARG A 131 1.05 2.28 1.15
N PHE A 132 0.38 3.21 1.83
CA PHE A 132 0.88 3.69 3.11
C PHE A 132 0.86 2.55 4.13
N LYS A 133 1.94 2.44 4.89
CA LYS A 133 2.04 1.45 5.96
C LYS A 133 2.67 2.09 7.18
N GLY A 134 2.18 1.72 8.33
CA GLY A 134 2.76 2.06 9.61
C GLY A 134 2.00 1.32 10.71
N ASN A 135 2.59 1.25 11.90
CA ASN A 135 1.83 0.83 13.08
C ASN A 135 0.84 1.97 13.48
N SER A 136 0.34 1.99 14.72
CA SER A 136 -0.42 3.12 15.31
C SER A 136 0.22 4.50 15.10
N SER A 137 1.50 4.55 14.70
CA SER A 137 2.23 5.74 14.27
C SER A 137 1.69 6.40 12.98
N LEU A 138 1.02 5.67 12.08
CA LEU A 138 0.53 6.19 10.81
C LEU A 138 -0.50 7.30 11.04
N GLN A 139 -1.56 6.98 11.77
CA GLN A 139 -2.59 7.92 12.18
C GLN A 139 -2.01 9.12 12.94
N SER A 140 -1.11 8.88 13.90
CA SER A 140 -0.51 9.97 14.69
C SER A 140 0.33 10.92 13.84
N SER A 141 1.05 10.40 12.83
CA SER A 141 1.84 11.20 11.90
C SER A 141 0.92 12.02 10.98
N TRP A 142 -0.13 11.40 10.47
CA TRP A 142 -1.16 12.04 9.64
C TRP A 142 -1.84 13.20 10.38
N GLN A 143 -2.35 12.96 11.59
CA GLN A 143 -2.99 13.99 12.42
C GLN A 143 -2.02 15.07 12.89
N SER A 144 -0.73 14.75 13.02
CA SER A 144 0.30 15.74 13.35
C SER A 144 0.76 16.56 12.14
N GLY A 145 0.26 16.26 10.94
CA GLY A 145 0.66 16.96 9.72
C GLY A 145 2.07 16.57 9.24
N ILE A 146 2.48 15.33 9.49
CA ILE A 146 3.81 14.81 9.11
C ILE A 146 3.65 13.80 7.96
N LEU A 147 4.11 14.17 6.76
CA LEU A 147 4.09 13.31 5.56
C LEU A 147 5.26 12.30 5.50
N LYS A 148 6.02 12.14 6.59
CA LYS A 148 7.04 11.09 6.68
C LYS A 148 6.37 9.76 7.02
N LEU A 149 5.59 9.24 6.08
CA LEU A 149 4.88 7.98 6.18
C LEU A 149 5.75 6.86 5.59
N SER A 150 5.67 5.67 6.17
CA SER A 150 6.33 4.50 5.58
C SER A 150 5.44 3.91 4.48
N PHE A 151 6.05 3.19 3.55
CA PHE A 151 5.35 2.50 2.47
C PHE A 151 5.47 1.00 2.65
N LYS A 152 4.45 0.25 2.22
CA LYS A 152 4.56 -1.16 1.88
C LYS A 152 4.60 -1.26 0.35
N LEU A 153 5.54 -2.05 -0.14
CA LEU A 153 5.64 -2.43 -1.55
C LEU A 153 5.22 -3.89 -1.65
N ASP A 154 4.36 -4.19 -2.61
CA ASP A 154 3.88 -5.53 -2.89
C ASP A 154 3.93 -5.74 -4.41
N PHE A 155 4.85 -6.58 -4.87
CA PHE A 155 5.16 -6.71 -6.31
C PHE A 155 4.13 -7.57 -7.04
N ASP A 156 3.32 -8.31 -6.28
CA ASP A 156 2.39 -9.30 -6.80
C ASP A 156 0.93 -8.82 -6.71
N GLU A 157 0.69 -7.70 -6.01
CA GLU A 157 -0.63 -7.10 -5.72
C GLU A 157 -1.53 -7.00 -6.97
N PHE A 158 -0.96 -6.57 -8.08
CA PHE A 158 -1.70 -6.24 -9.30
C PHE A 158 -1.55 -7.30 -10.41
N GLU A 159 -1.07 -8.51 -10.10
CA GLU A 159 -0.88 -9.57 -11.12
C GLU A 159 -2.17 -10.02 -11.80
N ASP A 160 -3.30 -9.97 -11.10
CA ASP A 160 -4.59 -10.39 -11.64
C ASP A 160 -5.25 -9.29 -12.49
N ASP A 161 -5.03 -8.02 -12.15
CA ASP A 161 -5.54 -6.87 -12.90
C ASP A 161 -4.71 -6.56 -14.16
N TYR A 162 -3.41 -6.85 -14.13
CA TYR A 162 -2.48 -6.58 -15.22
C TYR A 162 -1.87 -7.90 -15.71
N PRO A 163 -2.53 -8.63 -16.62
CA PRO A 163 -2.04 -9.92 -17.08
C PRO A 163 -0.64 -9.88 -17.71
N GLN A 164 -0.18 -8.70 -18.17
CA GLN A 164 1.20 -8.49 -18.64
C GLN A 164 2.26 -8.64 -17.53
N ILE A 165 1.87 -8.64 -16.25
CA ILE A 165 2.79 -8.83 -15.11
C ILE A 165 2.60 -10.14 -14.36
N LYS A 166 1.62 -10.96 -14.74
CA LYS A 166 1.37 -12.26 -14.14
C LYS A 166 2.64 -13.11 -14.23
N THR A 167 3.16 -13.62 -13.10
CA THR A 167 4.44 -14.35 -12.88
C THR A 167 5.66 -13.52 -12.44
N LYS A 168 5.48 -12.26 -12.04
CA LYS A 168 6.59 -11.45 -11.53
C LYS A 168 7.00 -11.91 -10.14
N GLY A 169 8.31 -12.04 -9.96
CA GLY A 169 8.93 -12.30 -8.67
C GLY A 169 9.94 -11.21 -8.37
N PHE A 170 9.89 -10.60 -7.18
CA PHE A 170 10.85 -9.57 -6.77
C PHE A 170 12.31 -10.07 -6.71
N MET A 171 12.54 -11.39 -6.78
CA MET A 171 13.82 -12.00 -6.44
C MET A 171 14.73 -12.27 -7.64
N VAL A 172 14.90 -11.32 -8.57
CA VAL A 172 15.88 -11.52 -9.65
C VAL A 172 16.59 -10.24 -10.09
N LEU A 173 17.82 -10.07 -9.63
CA LEU A 173 18.72 -9.00 -10.08
C LEU A 173 20.03 -9.60 -10.60
N ARG A 174 20.07 -10.09 -11.84
CA ARG A 174 21.37 -10.43 -12.47
C ARG A 174 22.03 -9.23 -13.14
N SER A 175 23.34 -9.06 -12.94
CA SER A 175 24.19 -8.04 -13.59
C SER A 175 24.44 -8.34 -15.07
#